data_AF-A0A917GXQ5-F1
#
_entry.id   AF-A0A917GXQ5-F1
#
_cell.length_a   1.000
_cell.length_b   1.000
_cell.length_c   1.000
_cell.angle_alpha   90.00
_cell.angle_beta   90.00
_cell.angle_gamma   90.00
#
_symmetry.space_group_name_H-M   'P 1'
#
loop_
_entity.id
_entity.type
_entity.pdbx_description
1 polymer ?
#
loop_
_entity_poly.entity_id
_entity_poly.type
_entity_poly.pdbx_seq_one_letter_code
_entity_poly.pdbx_strand_id
1 'polypeptide(L)'
;MELKSFSDLIMLLDSLKKQNNLIFRGQSDKDWLVVPKSGRKGFSDKYSNNLSEEQVFKSWKRYAKFHLTKYPENNWDWLAIAQHHGLATRLLDWTKNPLVGAYFACYENFKNDGVIYYYVLEDIVDFNEKETDPFKMKGFNVFFPSGFASRIINQRGLFTITDKPKMDLKKQLKTKLKEIIIPKAIKEEILQSLDFYGINKMSLFNDLDSLSNYLNEYVLNAHKNRKDNLDIIITDE
;
A
#
# COMPACT_ATOMS: atom_id res chain seq x y z
N MET A 1 -9.70 -12.77 18.78
CA MET A 1 -9.29 -11.70 19.71
C MET A 1 -9.62 -10.39 19.02
N GLU A 2 -10.46 -9.57 19.62
CA GLU A 2 -10.77 -8.25 19.08
C GLU A 2 -9.63 -7.31 19.45
N LEU A 3 -9.10 -6.56 18.47
CA LEU A 3 -8.03 -5.59 18.69
C LEU A 3 -8.59 -4.38 19.43
N LYS A 4 -8.02 -4.02 20.59
CA LYS A 4 -8.51 -2.91 21.42
C LYS A 4 -7.51 -1.77 21.58
N SER A 5 -6.26 -1.96 21.15
CA SER A 5 -5.18 -0.98 21.29
C SER A 5 -4.07 -1.20 20.26
N PHE A 6 -3.16 -0.22 20.12
CA PHE A 6 -1.92 -0.38 19.39
C PHE A 6 -1.03 -1.49 19.96
N SER A 7 -1.01 -1.67 21.29
CA SER A 7 -0.25 -2.76 21.93
C SER A 7 -0.77 -4.14 21.52
N ASP A 8 -2.08 -4.34 21.43
CA ASP A 8 -2.66 -5.59 20.95
C ASP A 8 -2.24 -5.88 19.50
N LEU A 9 -2.19 -4.84 18.66
CA LEU A 9 -1.72 -4.95 17.28
C LEU A 9 -0.26 -5.40 17.23
N ILE A 10 0.61 -4.79 18.03
CA ILE A 10 2.03 -5.17 18.10
C ILE A 10 2.19 -6.62 18.57
N MET A 11 1.47 -7.04 19.61
CA MET A 11 1.51 -8.42 20.10
C MET A 11 1.09 -9.42 19.01
N LEU A 12 0.03 -9.10 18.26
CA LEU A 12 -0.41 -9.91 17.14
C LEU A 12 0.65 -9.97 16.03
N LEU A 13 1.21 -8.82 15.62
CA LEU A 13 2.24 -8.76 14.58
C LEU A 13 3.53 -9.49 14.99
N ASP A 14 3.94 -9.41 16.26
CA ASP A 14 5.12 -10.12 16.76
C ASP A 14 4.92 -11.64 16.73
N SER A 15 3.68 -12.12 16.99
CA SER A 15 3.35 -13.54 16.85
C SER A 15 3.53 -14.06 15.42
N LEU A 16 3.37 -13.19 14.41
CA LEU A 16 3.54 -13.51 12.99
C LEU A 16 5.01 -13.47 12.54
N LYS A 17 5.88 -12.77 13.28
CA LYS A 17 7.31 -12.57 12.95
C LYS A 17 8.08 -13.87 12.70
N LYS A 18 7.65 -14.99 13.28
CA LYS A 18 8.25 -16.32 13.06
C LYS A 18 8.21 -16.75 11.57
N GLN A 19 7.38 -16.11 10.76
CA GLN A 19 7.30 -16.32 9.32
C GLN A 19 8.19 -15.28 8.59
N ASN A 20 9.38 -15.67 8.16
CA ASN A 20 10.38 -14.76 7.56
C ASN A 20 9.97 -14.12 6.21
N ASN A 21 8.83 -14.52 5.64
CA ASN A 21 8.43 -14.22 4.28
C ASN A 21 7.04 -13.56 4.19
N LEU A 22 6.70 -12.71 5.16
CA LEU A 22 5.41 -12.02 5.19
C LEU A 22 5.44 -10.71 4.39
N ILE A 23 4.35 -10.49 3.66
CA ILE A 23 4.03 -9.21 3.03
C ILE A 23 2.69 -8.72 3.56
N PHE A 24 2.54 -7.40 3.67
CA PHE A 24 1.39 -6.74 4.26
C PHE A 24 0.81 -5.69 3.32
N ARG A 25 -0.50 -5.46 3.42
CA ARG A 25 -1.22 -4.40 2.71
C ARG A 25 -2.35 -3.87 3.58
N GLY A 26 -2.34 -2.56 3.84
CA GLY A 26 -3.45 -1.88 4.52
C GLY A 26 -4.55 -1.45 3.56
N GLN A 27 -5.79 -1.56 3.98
CA GLN A 27 -6.92 -0.84 3.42
C GLN A 27 -7.71 -0.18 4.56
N SER A 28 -8.03 1.09 4.36
CA SER A 28 -8.76 1.91 5.32
C SER A 28 -10.23 1.56 5.46
N ASP A 29 -10.75 0.69 4.60
CA ASP A 29 -12.11 0.19 4.65
C ASP A 29 -12.10 -1.31 4.32
N LYS A 30 -12.51 -2.13 5.28
CA LYS A 30 -12.55 -3.59 5.15
C LYS A 30 -13.50 -4.10 4.06
N ASP A 31 -14.50 -3.29 3.68
CA ASP A 31 -15.51 -3.66 2.71
C ASP A 31 -15.07 -3.39 1.27
N TRP A 32 -13.92 -2.74 1.08
CA TRP A 32 -13.31 -2.57 -0.23
C TRP A 32 -12.83 -3.91 -0.81
N LEU A 33 -12.92 -4.00 -2.15
CA LEU A 33 -12.36 -5.12 -2.89
C LEU A 33 -10.84 -4.99 -2.97
N VAL A 34 -10.13 -6.11 -2.87
CA VAL A 34 -8.68 -6.14 -3.06
C VAL A 34 -8.40 -6.36 -4.54
N VAL A 35 -8.61 -5.30 -5.33
CA VAL A 35 -8.39 -5.29 -6.78
C VAL A 35 -7.44 -4.18 -7.20
N PRO A 36 -6.53 -4.42 -8.16
CA PRO A 36 -5.68 -3.39 -8.72
C PRO A 36 -6.50 -2.30 -9.42
N LYS A 37 -5.89 -1.15 -9.69
CA LYS A 37 -6.59 -0.02 -10.30
C LYS A 37 -7.16 -0.37 -11.68
N SER A 38 -6.44 -1.16 -12.49
CA SER A 38 -6.93 -1.66 -13.79
C SER A 38 -8.14 -2.60 -13.67
N GLY A 39 -8.33 -3.23 -12.51
CA GLY A 39 -9.42 -4.15 -12.21
C GLY A 39 -10.70 -3.51 -11.67
N ARG A 40 -10.64 -2.23 -11.28
CA ARG A 40 -11.81 -1.49 -10.76
C ARG A 40 -12.76 -1.13 -11.90
N LYS A 41 -14.08 -1.23 -11.67
CA LYS A 41 -15.16 -0.96 -12.65
C LYS A 41 -14.92 0.28 -13.52
N GLY A 42 -14.51 1.41 -12.93
CA GLY A 42 -14.24 2.66 -13.65
C GLY A 42 -13.14 2.59 -14.74
N PHE A 43 -12.27 1.58 -14.67
CA PHE A 43 -11.24 1.28 -15.68
C PHE A 43 -11.58 0.01 -16.45
N SER A 44 -11.89 -1.08 -15.73
CA SER A 44 -12.09 -2.41 -16.29
C SER A 44 -13.21 -2.49 -17.32
N ASP A 45 -14.23 -1.66 -17.16
CA ASP A 45 -15.44 -1.65 -18.00
C ASP A 45 -15.22 -0.83 -19.28
N LYS A 46 -14.17 0.00 -19.31
CA LYS A 46 -13.74 0.76 -20.49
C LYS A 46 -12.81 -0.03 -21.41
N TYR A 47 -12.24 -1.15 -20.92
CA TYR A 47 -11.42 -2.01 -21.74
C TYR A 47 -12.28 -2.79 -22.74
N SER A 48 -11.82 -2.82 -24.00
CA SER A 48 -12.50 -3.42 -25.14
C SER A 48 -11.48 -4.08 -26.09
N ASN A 49 -11.94 -4.68 -27.18
CA ASN A 49 -11.05 -5.25 -28.20
C ASN A 49 -10.05 -4.24 -28.77
N ASN A 50 -10.40 -2.95 -28.77
CA ASN A 50 -9.56 -1.86 -29.29
C ASN A 50 -8.81 -1.07 -28.20
N LEU A 51 -9.05 -1.37 -26.92
CA LEU A 51 -8.42 -0.69 -25.80
C LEU A 51 -8.18 -1.68 -24.65
N SER A 52 -6.98 -2.22 -24.58
CA SER A 52 -6.50 -3.05 -23.48
C SER A 52 -5.57 -2.29 -22.55
N GLU A 53 -5.42 -2.78 -21.33
CA GLU A 53 -4.41 -2.28 -20.38
C GLU A 53 -3.00 -2.28 -20.99
N GLU A 54 -2.65 -3.31 -21.76
CA GLU A 54 -1.35 -3.43 -22.44
C GLU A 54 -1.17 -2.33 -23.50
N GLN A 55 -2.21 -2.01 -24.27
CA GLN A 55 -2.17 -0.92 -25.26
C GLN A 55 -2.01 0.45 -24.61
N VAL A 56 -2.73 0.69 -23.50
CA VAL A 56 -2.59 1.90 -22.68
C VAL A 56 -1.17 2.01 -22.12
N PHE A 57 -0.64 0.92 -21.57
CA PHE A 57 0.73 0.85 -21.06
C PHE A 57 1.78 1.11 -22.15
N LYS A 58 1.66 0.50 -23.32
CA LYS A 58 2.55 0.75 -24.47
C LYS A 58 2.50 2.21 -24.91
N SER A 59 1.32 2.82 -24.92
CA SER A 59 1.14 4.23 -25.24
C SER A 59 1.81 5.12 -24.19
N TRP A 60 1.56 4.87 -22.90
CA TRP A 60 2.21 5.58 -21.79
C TRP A 60 3.74 5.47 -21.88
N LYS A 61 4.28 4.26 -22.10
CA LYS A 61 5.71 3.99 -22.28
C LYS A 61 6.32 4.80 -23.42
N ARG A 62 5.59 5.03 -24.52
CA ARG A 62 6.08 5.84 -25.66
C ARG A 62 6.34 7.30 -25.27
N TYR A 63 5.47 7.89 -24.45
CA TYR A 63 5.60 9.29 -24.01
C TYR A 63 6.49 9.44 -22.78
N ALA A 64 6.41 8.50 -21.83
CA ALA A 64 7.20 8.52 -20.60
C ALA A 64 8.71 8.55 -20.86
N LYS A 65 9.17 7.96 -21.98
CA LYS A 65 10.57 8.02 -22.42
C LYS A 65 11.15 9.44 -22.43
N PHE A 66 10.37 10.45 -22.82
CA PHE A 66 10.85 11.83 -22.87
C PHE A 66 10.99 12.51 -21.50
N HIS A 67 10.45 11.89 -20.44
CA HIS A 67 10.45 12.43 -19.08
C HIS A 67 11.41 11.68 -18.15
N LEU A 68 12.04 10.59 -18.61
CA LEU A 68 12.95 9.79 -17.80
C LEU A 68 14.40 10.11 -18.14
N THR A 69 15.22 10.28 -17.10
CA THR A 69 16.68 10.45 -17.25
C THR A 69 17.40 9.13 -17.50
N LYS A 70 16.83 8.02 -17.02
CA LYS A 70 17.35 6.67 -17.18
C LYS A 70 16.20 5.76 -17.64
N TYR A 71 16.43 4.93 -18.65
CA TYR A 71 15.41 4.03 -19.20
C TYR A 71 15.42 2.65 -18.53
N PRO A 72 14.28 2.14 -18.05
CA PRO A 72 14.18 0.76 -17.58
C PRO A 72 14.45 -0.25 -18.69
N GLU A 73 15.11 -1.35 -18.32
CA GLU A 73 15.55 -2.39 -19.24
C GLU A 73 14.42 -3.35 -19.65
N ASN A 74 13.44 -3.58 -18.77
CA ASN A 74 12.40 -4.59 -18.96
C ASN A 74 10.98 -4.01 -18.74
N ASN A 75 9.95 -4.71 -19.24
CA ASN A 75 8.56 -4.26 -19.12
C ASN A 75 8.05 -4.23 -17.67
N TRP A 76 8.64 -5.01 -16.76
CA TRP A 76 8.26 -5.02 -15.35
C TRP A 76 8.60 -3.70 -14.65
N ASP A 77 9.83 -3.20 -14.82
CA ASP A 77 10.26 -1.93 -14.27
C ASP A 77 9.51 -0.76 -14.93
N TRP A 78 9.25 -0.83 -16.24
CA TRP A 78 8.37 0.13 -16.90
C TRP A 78 6.96 0.15 -16.28
N LEU A 79 6.40 -1.01 -15.95
CA LEU A 79 5.08 -1.13 -15.33
C LEU A 79 5.08 -0.59 -13.89
N ALA A 80 6.15 -0.83 -13.13
CA ALA A 80 6.35 -0.29 -11.79
C ALA A 80 6.38 1.24 -11.79
N ILE A 81 7.12 1.84 -12.71
CA ILE A 81 7.18 3.29 -12.86
C ILE A 81 5.82 3.84 -13.31
N ALA A 82 5.13 3.16 -14.22
CA ALA A 82 3.79 3.56 -14.64
C ALA A 82 2.79 3.60 -13.47
N GLN A 83 2.81 2.57 -12.62
CA GLN A 83 2.02 2.50 -11.39
C GLN A 83 2.36 3.66 -10.44
N HIS A 84 3.66 3.94 -10.23
CA HIS A 84 4.10 5.03 -9.37
C HIS A 84 3.61 6.40 -9.85
N HIS A 85 3.56 6.62 -11.17
CA HIS A 85 2.98 7.84 -11.76
C HIS A 85 1.45 7.78 -11.93
N GLY A 86 0.78 6.80 -11.31
CA GLY A 86 -0.66 6.75 -11.19
C GLY A 86 -1.41 6.11 -12.36
N LEU A 87 -0.71 5.49 -13.33
CA LEU A 87 -1.35 4.72 -14.39
C LEU A 87 -2.18 3.58 -13.77
N ALA A 88 -3.35 3.30 -14.33
CA ALA A 88 -4.19 2.20 -13.87
C ALA A 88 -3.62 0.85 -14.31
N THR A 89 -2.69 0.30 -13.53
CA THR A 89 -2.05 -1.00 -13.79
C THR A 89 -2.71 -2.14 -13.01
N ARG A 90 -2.34 -3.37 -13.37
CA ARG A 90 -2.66 -4.64 -12.69
C ARG A 90 -1.80 -4.94 -11.47
N LEU A 91 -0.88 -4.03 -11.12
CA LEU A 91 -0.07 -4.17 -9.91
C LEU A 91 -0.89 -3.77 -8.68
N LEU A 92 -0.65 -4.48 -7.58
CA LEU A 92 -1.09 -4.14 -6.24
C LEU A 92 0.13 -3.90 -5.37
N ASP A 93 0.12 -2.80 -4.63
CA ASP A 93 1.19 -2.41 -3.71
C ASP A 93 1.15 -3.22 -2.40
N TRP A 94 2.32 -3.68 -1.97
CA TRP A 94 2.53 -4.41 -0.72
C TRP A 94 3.80 -3.91 -0.05
N THR A 95 3.93 -4.16 1.25
CA THR A 95 5.10 -3.79 2.03
C THR A 95 5.59 -4.95 2.89
N LYS A 96 6.90 -5.07 3.10
CA LYS A 96 7.47 -5.98 4.11
C LYS A 96 7.37 -5.42 5.54
N ASN A 97 6.99 -4.15 5.71
CA ASN A 97 6.85 -3.54 7.02
C ASN A 97 5.37 -3.60 7.49
N PRO A 98 5.02 -4.40 8.50
CA PRO A 98 3.63 -4.52 8.96
C PRO A 98 3.06 -3.20 9.48
N LEU A 99 3.90 -2.31 10.04
CA LEU A 99 3.47 -1.01 10.54
C LEU A 99 3.10 -0.03 9.42
N VAL A 100 3.73 -0.18 8.25
CA VAL A 100 3.30 0.55 7.04
C VAL A 100 1.95 0.03 6.57
N GLY A 101 1.73 -1.30 6.64
CA GLY A 101 0.41 -1.89 6.41
C GLY A 101 -0.64 -1.35 7.39
N ALA A 102 -0.29 -1.22 8.67
CA ALA A 102 -1.17 -0.62 9.68
C ALA A 102 -1.49 0.84 9.37
N TYR A 103 -0.49 1.65 8.99
CA TYR A 103 -0.71 3.04 8.57
C TYR A 103 -1.77 3.13 7.48
N PHE A 104 -1.63 2.36 6.39
CA PHE A 104 -2.60 2.37 5.29
C PHE A 104 -3.98 1.83 5.67
N ALA A 105 -4.09 1.03 6.73
CA ALA A 105 -5.36 0.58 7.26
C ALA A 105 -6.05 1.63 8.15
N CYS A 106 -5.33 2.65 8.63
CA CYS A 106 -5.85 3.63 9.57
C CYS A 106 -5.94 5.06 9.02
N TYR A 107 -5.11 5.45 8.05
CA TYR A 107 -4.87 6.86 7.66
C TYR A 107 -6.08 7.59 7.04
N GLU A 108 -7.16 6.89 6.71
CA GLU A 108 -8.38 7.48 6.16
C GLU A 108 -9.62 6.64 6.55
N ASN A 109 -10.81 7.09 6.13
CA ASN A 109 -12.10 6.42 6.38
C ASN A 109 -12.33 6.04 7.86
N PHE A 110 -12.18 7.01 8.76
CA PHE A 110 -12.33 6.84 10.22
C PHE A 110 -13.71 6.32 10.68
N LYS A 111 -14.71 6.33 9.80
CA LYS A 111 -16.06 5.82 10.10
C LYS A 111 -16.20 4.30 9.89
N ASN A 112 -15.27 3.69 9.16
CA ASN A 112 -15.28 2.28 8.79
C ASN A 112 -14.08 1.57 9.43
N ASP A 113 -14.20 0.27 9.65
CA ASP A 113 -13.08 -0.56 10.11
C ASP A 113 -12.03 -0.68 9.01
N GLY A 114 -10.76 -0.63 9.41
CA GLY A 114 -9.64 -0.90 8.53
C GLY A 114 -9.33 -2.39 8.46
N VAL A 115 -8.45 -2.77 7.55
CA VAL A 115 -7.95 -4.14 7.44
C VAL A 115 -6.48 -4.14 7.01
N ILE A 116 -5.68 -4.96 7.68
CA ILE A 116 -4.35 -5.35 7.19
C ILE A 116 -4.49 -6.74 6.60
N TYR A 117 -4.27 -6.84 5.30
CA TYR A 117 -4.07 -8.12 4.63
C TYR A 117 -2.61 -8.56 4.79
N TYR A 118 -2.39 -9.85 5.02
CA TYR A 118 -1.06 -10.43 4.99
C TYR A 118 -1.04 -11.76 4.24
N TYR A 119 0.10 -12.03 3.60
CA TYR A 119 0.34 -13.22 2.79
C TYR A 119 1.76 -13.72 3.04
N VAL A 120 1.91 -15.03 3.19
CA VAL A 120 3.21 -15.71 3.30
C VAL A 120 3.67 -16.04 1.89
N LEU A 121 4.85 -15.52 1.49
CA LEU A 121 5.47 -15.90 0.23
C LEU A 121 5.95 -17.35 0.35
N GLU A 122 5.24 -18.26 -0.34
CA GLU A 122 5.59 -19.67 -0.44
C GLU A 122 6.77 -19.86 -1.41
N ASP A 123 6.72 -19.23 -2.57
CA ASP A 123 7.78 -19.21 -3.58
C ASP A 123 8.17 -17.76 -3.90
N ILE A 124 9.40 -17.36 -3.55
CA ILE A 124 9.99 -16.13 -4.08
C ILE A 124 10.46 -16.45 -5.49
N VAL A 125 9.52 -16.52 -6.44
CA VAL A 125 9.88 -16.44 -7.84
C VAL A 125 10.16 -14.96 -8.10
N ASP A 126 11.43 -14.59 -8.00
CA ASP A 126 11.86 -13.28 -8.47
C ASP A 126 11.74 -13.28 -10.00
N PHE A 127 10.60 -12.80 -10.50
CA PHE A 127 10.31 -12.69 -11.95
C PHE A 127 11.20 -11.66 -12.67
N ASN A 128 12.30 -11.22 -12.05
CA ASN A 128 13.42 -10.57 -12.73
C ASN A 128 14.07 -11.45 -13.82
N GLU A 129 13.67 -12.71 -14.00
CA GLU A 129 13.99 -13.44 -15.23
C GLU A 129 13.39 -12.74 -16.46
N LYS A 130 14.29 -12.25 -17.31
CA LYS A 130 14.08 -11.36 -18.48
C LYS A 130 13.05 -11.86 -19.52
N GLU A 131 12.48 -13.05 -19.37
CA GLU A 131 11.82 -13.78 -20.45
C GLU A 131 10.30 -13.70 -20.47
N THR A 132 9.62 -13.27 -19.39
CA THR A 132 8.15 -13.18 -19.38
C THR A 132 7.63 -11.74 -19.33
N ASP A 133 6.77 -11.40 -20.29
CA ASP A 133 6.06 -10.13 -20.33
C ASP A 133 4.98 -10.09 -19.22
N PRO A 134 4.89 -9.02 -18.40
CA PRO A 134 3.87 -8.91 -17.34
C PRO A 134 2.42 -9.00 -17.85
N PHE A 135 2.18 -8.79 -19.14
CA PHE A 135 0.87 -8.94 -19.75
C PHE A 135 0.56 -10.38 -20.19
N LYS A 136 1.58 -11.24 -20.27
CA LYS A 136 1.47 -12.65 -20.70
C LYS A 136 1.55 -13.66 -19.56
N MET A 137 1.95 -13.24 -18.37
CA MET A 137 2.00 -14.13 -17.20
C MET A 137 0.63 -14.74 -16.87
N LYS A 138 0.64 -15.86 -16.15
CA LYS A 138 -0.55 -16.58 -15.69
C LYS A 138 -0.56 -16.68 -14.17
N GLY A 139 -1.75 -16.72 -13.59
CA GLY A 139 -1.95 -16.85 -12.16
C GLY A 139 -1.59 -15.60 -11.37
N PHE A 140 -1.15 -15.81 -10.12
CA PHE A 140 -0.77 -14.77 -9.17
C PHE A 140 0.73 -14.85 -8.92
N ASN A 141 1.44 -13.73 -9.02
CA ASN A 141 2.87 -13.65 -8.82
C ASN A 141 3.26 -12.44 -7.96
N VAL A 142 4.47 -12.50 -7.41
CA VAL A 142 5.08 -11.41 -6.64
C VAL A 142 6.27 -10.86 -7.44
N PHE A 143 6.40 -9.53 -7.46
CA PHE A 143 7.41 -8.82 -8.22
C PHE A 143 8.14 -7.83 -7.31
N PHE A 144 9.47 -7.91 -7.34
CA PHE A 144 10.36 -6.99 -6.64
C PHE A 144 10.98 -6.02 -7.65
N PRO A 145 10.63 -4.71 -7.59
CA PRO A 145 11.15 -3.75 -8.56
C PRO A 145 12.67 -3.60 -8.45
N SER A 146 13.35 -3.45 -9.59
CA SER A 146 14.80 -3.32 -9.64
C SER A 146 15.28 -1.93 -9.16
N GLY A 147 16.59 -1.79 -8.92
CA GLY A 147 17.28 -0.58 -8.43
C GLY A 147 16.99 0.73 -9.19
N PHE A 148 16.49 0.64 -10.43
CA PHE A 148 16.03 1.78 -11.24
C PHE A 148 14.88 2.55 -10.61
N ALA A 149 14.07 1.83 -9.84
CA ALA A 149 12.96 2.35 -9.07
C ALA A 149 13.44 2.94 -7.73
N SER A 150 14.66 3.47 -7.58
CA SER A 150 15.24 3.79 -6.26
C SER A 150 14.52 4.88 -5.46
N ARG A 151 13.72 5.74 -6.10
CA ARG A 151 12.74 6.59 -5.38
C ARG A 151 11.52 5.81 -4.84
N ILE A 152 11.24 4.64 -5.40
CA ILE A 152 10.24 3.63 -4.98
C ILE A 152 10.83 2.67 -3.91
N ILE A 153 12.17 2.49 -3.84
CA ILE A 153 12.86 1.52 -2.96
C ILE A 153 12.93 1.96 -1.49
N ASN A 154 12.73 3.24 -1.17
CA ASN A 154 12.74 3.71 0.22
C ASN A 154 11.60 3.13 1.09
N GLN A 155 10.60 2.47 0.50
CA GLN A 155 9.43 1.97 1.22
C GLN A 155 9.41 0.45 1.49
N ARG A 156 10.49 -0.32 1.26
CA ARG A 156 10.45 -1.80 1.33
C ARG A 156 9.22 -2.38 0.59
N GLY A 157 8.85 -1.70 -0.49
CA GLY A 157 7.65 -1.95 -1.27
C GLY A 157 7.91 -3.05 -2.29
N LEU A 158 6.91 -3.88 -2.51
CA LEU A 158 6.86 -4.89 -3.56
C LEU A 158 5.49 -4.87 -4.20
N PHE A 159 5.36 -5.51 -5.35
CA PHE A 159 4.07 -5.62 -6.01
C PHE A 159 3.61 -7.06 -6.09
N THR A 160 2.30 -7.24 -6.11
CA THR A 160 1.70 -8.48 -6.60
C THR A 160 0.99 -8.20 -7.90
N ILE A 161 0.89 -9.22 -8.74
CA ILE A 161 0.31 -9.14 -10.07
C ILE A 161 -0.54 -10.38 -10.31
N THR A 162 -1.62 -10.23 -11.07
CA THR A 162 -2.53 -11.32 -11.42
C THR A 162 -2.97 -11.22 -12.88
N ASP A 163 -3.19 -12.36 -13.52
CA ASP A 163 -3.81 -12.46 -14.85
C ASP A 163 -5.33 -12.22 -14.81
N LYS A 164 -5.92 -12.11 -13.61
CA LYS A 164 -7.34 -11.81 -13.36
C LYS A 164 -7.50 -10.53 -12.55
N PRO A 165 -7.12 -9.34 -13.07
CA PRO A 165 -7.15 -8.09 -12.30
C PRO A 165 -8.56 -7.69 -11.84
N LYS A 166 -9.63 -8.14 -12.51
CA LYS A 166 -11.02 -7.86 -12.14
C LYS A 166 -11.54 -8.71 -10.96
N MET A 167 -10.83 -9.79 -10.60
CA MET A 167 -11.24 -10.71 -9.56
C MET A 167 -10.66 -10.26 -8.22
N ASP A 168 -11.50 -10.15 -7.19
CA ASP A 168 -11.05 -9.84 -5.83
C ASP A 168 -9.96 -10.82 -5.37
N LEU A 169 -8.83 -10.31 -4.91
CA LEU A 169 -7.70 -11.10 -4.47
C LEU A 169 -8.09 -12.07 -3.34
N LYS A 170 -9.06 -11.70 -2.48
CA LYS A 170 -9.64 -12.61 -1.48
C LYS A 170 -10.15 -13.91 -2.10
N LYS A 171 -10.78 -13.84 -3.27
CA LYS A 171 -11.28 -15.03 -3.99
C LYS A 171 -10.16 -15.80 -4.70
N GLN A 172 -9.11 -15.10 -5.13
CA GLN A 172 -7.97 -15.73 -5.81
C GLN A 172 -7.10 -16.54 -4.84
N LEU A 173 -6.77 -15.95 -3.69
CA LEU A 173 -5.87 -16.55 -2.70
C LEU A 173 -6.59 -17.35 -1.62
N LYS A 174 -7.91 -17.17 -1.47
CA LYS A 174 -8.75 -17.90 -0.50
C LYS A 174 -8.11 -17.88 0.90
N THR A 175 -7.83 -19.05 1.46
CA THR A 175 -7.26 -19.23 2.80
C THR A 175 -5.81 -18.79 2.94
N LYS A 176 -5.09 -18.56 1.82
CA LYS A 176 -3.70 -18.09 1.85
C LYS A 176 -3.60 -16.60 2.17
N LEU A 177 -4.60 -15.81 1.77
CA LEU A 177 -4.68 -14.41 2.17
C LEU A 177 -5.34 -14.32 3.54
N LYS A 178 -4.62 -13.78 4.50
CA LYS A 178 -5.10 -13.59 5.86
C LYS A 178 -5.40 -12.12 6.12
N GLU A 179 -6.22 -11.85 7.12
CA GLU A 179 -6.67 -10.51 7.45
C GLU A 179 -6.60 -10.24 8.96
N ILE A 180 -6.30 -8.99 9.29
CA ILE A 180 -6.34 -8.42 10.63
C ILE A 180 -7.27 -7.22 10.54
N ILE A 181 -8.44 -7.31 11.15
CA ILE A 181 -9.42 -6.21 11.15
C ILE A 181 -9.01 -5.20 12.22
N ILE A 182 -8.92 -3.93 11.83
CA ILE A 182 -8.66 -2.82 12.74
C ILE A 182 -9.97 -2.09 13.00
N PRO A 183 -10.54 -2.19 14.21
CA PRO A 183 -11.75 -1.46 14.55
C PRO A 183 -11.57 0.04 14.34
N LYS A 184 -12.59 0.70 13.79
CA LYS A 184 -12.60 2.14 13.57
C LYS A 184 -12.26 2.95 14.82
N ALA A 185 -12.63 2.45 16.00
CA ALA A 185 -12.44 3.11 17.29
C ALA A 185 -10.95 3.30 17.67
N ILE A 186 -10.05 2.46 17.18
CA ILE A 186 -8.63 2.48 17.55
C ILE A 186 -7.72 3.03 16.44
N LYS A 187 -8.29 3.43 15.30
CA LYS A 187 -7.50 3.93 14.16
C LYS A 187 -6.68 5.17 14.51
N GLU A 188 -7.29 6.11 15.23
CA GLU A 188 -6.63 7.36 15.61
C GLU A 188 -5.48 7.12 16.58
N GLU A 189 -5.69 6.28 17.61
CA GLU A 189 -4.65 5.84 18.55
C GLU A 189 -3.48 5.16 17.82
N ILE A 190 -3.78 4.27 16.86
CA ILE A 190 -2.76 3.60 16.05
C ILE A 190 -1.97 4.63 15.24
N LEU A 191 -2.61 5.61 14.60
CA LEU A 191 -1.90 6.63 13.82
C LEU A 191 -1.00 7.50 14.69
N GLN A 192 -1.45 7.91 15.87
CA GLN A 192 -0.64 8.68 16.83
C GLN A 192 0.59 7.89 17.27
N SER A 193 0.40 6.60 17.58
CA SER A 193 1.50 5.69 17.94
C SER A 193 2.49 5.51 16.79
N LEU A 194 1.99 5.30 15.56
CA LEU A 194 2.81 5.16 14.36
C LEU A 194 3.63 6.42 14.07
N ASP A 195 3.02 7.61 14.21
CA ASP A 195 3.71 8.89 14.05
C ASP A 195 4.84 9.04 15.08
N PHE A 196 4.59 8.68 16.34
CA PHE A 196 5.62 8.65 17.39
C PHE A 196 6.81 7.73 17.03
N TYR A 197 6.57 6.61 16.36
CA TYR A 197 7.62 5.71 15.85
C TYR A 197 8.18 6.13 14.47
N GLY A 198 7.82 7.30 13.96
CA GLY A 198 8.33 7.86 12.71
C GLY A 198 7.67 7.29 11.44
N ILE A 199 6.53 6.61 11.56
CA ILE A 199 5.75 6.08 10.43
C ILE A 199 4.57 7.00 10.19
N ASN A 200 4.75 7.95 9.28
CA ASN A 200 3.78 8.99 9.00
C ASN A 200 3.77 9.37 7.52
N LYS A 201 2.88 10.30 7.16
CA LYS A 201 2.71 10.74 5.77
C LYS A 201 4.03 11.25 5.17
N MET A 202 4.82 11.99 5.96
CA MET A 202 6.10 12.53 5.52
C MET A 202 7.10 11.41 5.19
N SER A 203 7.32 10.47 6.12
CA SER A 203 8.30 9.39 5.93
C SER A 203 7.90 8.37 4.86
N LEU A 204 6.60 8.23 4.61
CA LEU A 204 6.07 7.33 3.60
C LEU A 204 6.13 7.95 2.20
N PHE A 205 5.52 9.12 1.97
CA PHE A 205 5.33 9.62 0.60
C PHE A 205 6.52 10.44 0.06
N ASN A 206 7.42 10.92 0.93
CA ASN A 206 8.69 11.57 0.55
C ASN A 206 8.55 12.66 -0.54
N ASP A 207 7.42 13.37 -0.55
CA ASP A 207 7.15 14.49 -1.44
C ASP A 207 6.91 15.80 -0.65
N LEU A 208 7.11 16.94 -1.31
CA LEU A 208 7.01 18.26 -0.67
C LEU A 208 5.60 18.61 -0.20
N ASP A 209 4.57 18.10 -0.90
CA ASP A 209 3.18 18.34 -0.53
C ASP A 209 2.85 17.56 0.75
N SER A 210 3.32 16.32 0.87
CA SER A 210 3.19 15.50 2.06
C SER A 210 3.94 16.08 3.26
N LEU A 211 5.16 16.61 3.07
CA LEU A 211 5.90 17.32 4.11
C LEU A 211 5.13 18.57 4.60
N SER A 212 4.66 19.40 3.67
CA SER A 212 3.95 20.64 3.99
C SER A 212 2.65 20.36 4.74
N ASN A 213 1.87 19.37 4.28
CA ASN A 213 0.66 18.94 4.96
C ASN A 213 0.94 18.40 6.37
N TYR A 214 1.98 17.58 6.51
CA TYR A 214 2.38 17.02 7.80
C TYR A 214 2.76 18.12 8.82
N LEU A 215 3.59 19.09 8.41
CA LEU A 215 3.99 20.18 9.28
C LEU A 215 2.81 21.07 9.68
N ASN A 216 1.85 21.30 8.77
CA ASN A 216 0.62 22.02 9.10
C ASN A 216 -0.23 21.28 10.14
N GLU A 217 -0.42 19.97 9.97
CA GLU A 217 -1.15 19.12 10.94
C GLU A 217 -0.44 19.10 12.30
N TYR A 218 0.89 18.99 12.32
CA TYR A 218 1.69 19.02 13.54
C TYR A 218 1.46 20.31 14.34
N VAL A 219 1.46 21.47 13.68
CA VAL A 219 1.19 22.76 14.32
C VAL A 219 -0.23 22.82 14.90
N LEU A 220 -1.24 22.39 14.13
CA LEU A 220 -2.64 22.38 14.59
C LEU A 220 -2.82 21.49 15.82
N ASN A 221 -2.19 20.32 15.84
CA ASN A 221 -2.27 19.37 16.95
C ASN A 221 -1.47 19.84 18.18
N ALA A 222 -0.32 20.51 17.99
CA ALA A 222 0.46 21.08 19.08
C ALA A 222 -0.35 22.15 19.86
N HIS A 223 -1.21 22.91 19.17
CA HIS A 223 -2.13 23.85 19.82
C HIS A 223 -3.27 23.17 20.58
N LYS A 224 -3.77 22.04 20.07
CA LYS A 224 -4.84 21.26 20.71
C LYS A 224 -4.36 20.63 22.02
N ASN A 225 -3.21 19.95 21.99
CA ASN A 225 -2.60 19.35 23.18
C ASN A 225 -2.19 20.38 24.25
N ARG A 226 -1.86 21.63 23.85
CA ARG A 226 -1.62 22.73 24.81
C ARG A 226 -2.90 23.21 25.50
N LYS A 227 -4.04 23.24 24.79
CA LYS A 227 -5.34 23.59 25.38
C LYS A 227 -5.81 22.51 26.35
N ASP A 228 -5.74 21.24 25.95
CA ASP A 228 -6.16 20.12 26.80
C ASP A 228 -5.29 20.04 28.08
N ASN A 229 -3.99 20.35 28.00
CA ASN A 229 -3.12 20.44 29.18
C ASN A 229 -3.35 21.70 30.04
N LEU A 230 -3.86 22.80 29.49
CA LEU A 230 -4.22 23.99 30.25
C LEU A 230 -5.55 23.80 30.99
N ASP A 231 -6.51 23.10 30.38
CA ASP A 231 -7.81 22.80 31.00
C ASP A 231 -7.69 21.80 32.16
N ILE A 232 -6.69 20.90 32.14
CA ILE A 232 -6.38 20.00 33.26
C ILE A 232 -5.75 20.74 34.45
N ILE A 233 -5.04 21.86 34.22
CA ILE A 233 -4.38 22.62 35.29
C ILE A 233 -5.35 23.58 36.00
N ILE A 234 -6.50 23.90 35.39
CA ILE A 234 -7.45 24.90 35.92
C ILE A 234 -8.58 24.24 36.76
N THR A 235 -8.62 22.92 36.91
CA THR A 235 -9.68 22.21 37.67
C THR A 235 -9.28 21.74 39.08
N ASP A 236 -8.06 22.02 39.54
CA ASP A 236 -7.56 21.64 40.87
C ASP A 236 -7.33 22.87 41.80
N GLU A 237 -8.28 23.82 41.83
CA GLU A 237 -8.39 24.85 42.89
C GLU A 237 -9.81 24.95 43.47
#